data_AF-A0A6J3M3W4-F1
#
_entry.id   AF-A0A6J3M3W4-F1
#
_cell.length_a   1.000
_cell.length_b   1.000
_cell.length_c   1.000
_cell.angle_alpha   90.00
_cell.angle_beta   90.00
_cell.angle_gamma   90.00
#
_symmetry.space_group_name_H-M   'P 1'
#
loop_
_entity.id
_entity.type
_entity.pdbx_description
1 polymer ?
#
loop_
_entity_poly.entity_id
_entity_poly.type
_entity_poly.pdbx_seq_one_letter_code
_entity_poly.pdbx_strand_id
1 'polypeptide(L)'
;MSTLPVDEVTRCRILKANHLACTVLAAESDTNPSSFDRFETEFKAIVDLAEAILRSRHEQGIAAASDSSAANGALDVRDPLRVVGARCTNATIRGKALQLLSIVSAR
;
A
#
# COMPACT_ATOMS: atom_id res chain seq x y z
N MET A 1 23.34 16.82 2.45
CA MET A 1 22.56 15.58 2.31
C MET A 1 21.97 15.57 0.92
N SER A 2 22.34 14.61 0.07
CA SER A 2 21.82 14.52 -1.29
C SER A 2 20.32 14.25 -1.23
N THR A 3 19.51 15.17 -1.74
CA THR A 3 18.06 15.00 -1.83
C THR A 3 17.77 13.95 -2.89
N LEU A 4 17.28 12.78 -2.49
CA LEU A 4 16.80 11.78 -3.43
C LEU A 4 15.68 12.39 -4.29
N PRO A 5 15.65 12.15 -5.61
CA PRO A 5 14.53 12.51 -6.46
C PRO A 5 13.19 12.00 -5.89
N VAL A 6 12.12 12.78 -6.04
CA VAL A 6 10.77 12.44 -5.53
C VAL A 6 10.28 11.09 -6.07
N ASP A 7 10.66 10.73 -7.29
CA ASP A 7 10.33 9.45 -7.93
C ASP A 7 10.99 8.27 -7.23
N GLU A 8 12.27 8.42 -6.83
CA GLU A 8 12.98 7.38 -6.08
C GLU A 8 12.38 7.20 -4.69
N VAL A 9 12.02 8.30 -4.02
CA VAL A 9 11.32 8.24 -2.72
C VAL A 9 9.98 7.53 -2.87
N THR A 10 9.21 7.82 -3.91
CA THR A 10 7.92 7.16 -4.19
C THR A 10 8.10 5.67 -4.47
N ARG A 11 9.12 5.30 -5.25
CA ARG A 11 9.47 3.89 -5.51
C ARG A 11 9.85 3.15 -4.23
N CYS A 12 10.64 3.78 -3.35
CA CYS A 12 10.98 3.21 -2.04
C CYS A 12 9.73 2.97 -1.18
N ARG A 13 8.75 3.89 -1.21
CA ARG A 13 7.47 3.71 -0.49
C ARG A 13 6.68 2.52 -1.02
N ILE A 14 6.59 2.37 -2.35
CA ILE A 14 5.91 1.25 -3.01
C ILE A 14 6.56 -0.08 -2.61
N LEU A 15 7.89 -0.16 -2.68
CA LEU A 15 8.64 -1.35 -2.30
C LEU A 15 8.43 -1.71 -0.83
N LYS A 16 8.45 -0.71 0.06
CA LYS A 16 8.23 -0.93 1.49
C LYS A 16 6.81 -1.43 1.77
N ALA A 17 5.79 -0.86 1.13
CA ALA A 17 4.40 -1.30 1.29
C ALA A 17 4.23 -2.77 0.85
N ASN A 18 4.82 -3.14 -0.29
CA ASN A 18 4.80 -4.53 -0.78
C ASN A 18 5.54 -5.49 0.16
N HIS A 19 6.71 -5.11 0.65
CA HIS A 19 7.44 -5.91 1.63
C HIS A 19 6.62 -6.15 2.91
N LEU A 20 6.00 -5.11 3.47
CA LEU A 20 5.14 -5.24 4.65
C LEU A 20 3.96 -6.19 4.40
N ALA A 21 3.31 -6.07 3.24
CA ALA A 21 2.23 -6.98 2.86
C ALA A 21 2.71 -8.43 2.76
N CYS A 22 3.86 -8.68 2.15
CA CYS A 22 4.48 -10.00 2.10
C CYS A 22 4.80 -10.54 3.50
N THR A 23 5.28 -9.71 4.43
CA THR A 23 5.53 -10.12 5.81
C THR A 23 4.25 -10.62 6.50
N VAL A 24 3.13 -9.90 6.30
CA VAL A 24 1.82 -10.32 6.83
C VAL A 24 1.37 -11.65 6.22
N LEU A 25 1.46 -11.77 4.88
CA LEU A 25 1.03 -12.97 4.16
C LEU A 25 1.90 -14.19 4.48
N ALA A 26 3.21 -14.01 4.66
CA ALA A 26 4.12 -15.08 5.04
C ALA A 26 3.86 -15.62 6.45
N ALA A 27 3.20 -14.82 7.29
CA ALA A 27 2.85 -15.21 8.65
C ALA A 27 1.51 -15.96 8.74
N GLU A 28 0.85 -16.28 7.61
CA GLU A 28 -0.39 -17.07 7.49
C GLU A 28 -0.20 -18.56 7.83
N SER A 29 0.55 -18.87 8.88
CA SER A 29 0.63 -20.21 9.47
C SER A 29 -0.53 -20.48 10.43
N ASP A 30 -1.14 -19.42 10.97
CA ASP A 30 -2.20 -19.50 11.98
C ASP A 30 -3.57 -19.15 11.38
N THR A 31 -4.52 -20.09 11.44
CA THR A 31 -5.90 -19.92 10.94
C THR A 31 -6.77 -18.97 11.76
N ASN A 32 -6.23 -18.36 12.83
CA ASN A 32 -6.98 -17.47 13.72
C ASN A 32 -6.99 -16.04 13.17
N PRO A 33 -8.16 -15.43 12.89
CA PRO A 33 -8.23 -14.06 12.37
C PRO A 33 -7.68 -13.01 13.35
N SER A 34 -7.71 -13.27 14.66
CA SER A 34 -7.07 -12.42 15.68
C SER A 34 -5.54 -12.52 15.68
N SER A 35 -4.94 -13.49 14.98
CA SER A 35 -3.48 -13.56 14.85
C SER A 35 -2.89 -12.37 14.08
N PHE A 36 -3.72 -11.68 13.28
CA PHE A 36 -3.30 -10.51 12.52
C PHE A 36 -3.31 -9.22 13.33
N ASP A 37 -3.86 -9.21 14.55
CA ASP A 37 -3.83 -8.04 15.44
C ASP A 37 -2.38 -7.62 15.75
N ARG A 38 -1.45 -8.58 15.78
CA ARG A 38 0.00 -8.30 15.94
C ARG A 38 0.59 -7.45 14.81
N PHE A 39 -0.07 -7.41 13.65
CA PHE A 39 0.37 -6.67 12.46
C PHE A 39 -0.31 -5.30 12.31
N GLU A 40 -1.00 -4.81 13.34
CA GLU A 40 -1.67 -3.50 13.29
C GLU A 40 -0.72 -2.36 12.89
N THR A 41 0.53 -2.42 13.34
CA THR A 41 1.56 -1.42 13.01
C THR A 41 1.90 -1.46 11.52
N GLU A 42 2.06 -2.65 10.96
CA GLU A 42 2.35 -2.88 9.54
C GLU A 42 1.16 -2.44 8.67
N PHE A 43 -0.07 -2.75 9.09
CA PHE A 43 -1.27 -2.29 8.40
C PHE A 43 -1.36 -0.76 8.36
N LYS A 44 -1.11 -0.10 9.49
CA LYS A 44 -1.06 1.36 9.55
C LYS A 44 0.04 1.92 8.64
N ALA A 45 1.23 1.34 8.66
CA ALA A 45 2.33 1.77 7.81
C ALA A 45 2.01 1.62 6.32
N ILE A 46 1.35 0.54 5.90
CA ILE A 46 0.90 0.37 4.51
C ILE A 46 -0.06 1.50 4.11
N VAL A 47 -1.04 1.83 4.95
CA VAL A 47 -2.01 2.90 4.69
C VAL A 47 -1.34 4.26 4.61
N ASP A 48 -0.42 4.57 5.52
CA ASP A 48 0.29 5.86 5.54
C ASP A 48 1.22 6.00 4.31
N LEU A 49 1.88 4.91 3.89
CA LEU A 49 2.68 4.87 2.67
C LEU A 49 1.81 5.08 1.42
N ALA A 50 0.65 4.43 1.35
CA ALA A 50 -0.30 4.57 0.25
C ALA A 50 -0.80 6.01 0.09
N GLU A 51 -1.16 6.65 1.19
CA GLU A 51 -1.58 8.04 1.21
C GLU A 51 -0.45 8.98 0.76
N ALA A 52 0.78 8.74 1.20
CA ALA A 52 1.94 9.52 0.78
C ALA A 52 2.25 9.34 -0.73
N ILE A 53 2.11 8.12 -1.27
CA ILE A 53 2.29 7.83 -2.69
C ILE A 53 1.23 8.59 -3.52
N LEU A 54 -0.03 8.52 -3.10
CA LEU A 54 -1.14 9.20 -3.79
C LEU A 54 -0.99 10.72 -3.78
N ARG A 55 -0.57 11.29 -2.63
CA ARG A 55 -0.25 12.73 -2.54
C ARG A 55 0.90 13.11 -3.46
N SER A 56 2.00 12.37 -3.46
CA SER A 56 3.14 12.67 -4.34
C SER A 56 2.76 12.58 -5.83
N ARG A 57 1.98 11.56 -6.24
CA ARG A 57 1.46 11.46 -7.62
C ARG A 57 0.60 12.67 -8.02
N HIS A 58 -0.25 13.13 -7.10
CA HIS A 58 -1.09 14.31 -7.31
C HIS A 58 -0.27 15.59 -7.45
N GLU A 59 0.70 15.81 -6.57
CA GLU A 59 1.60 16.99 -6.58
C GLU A 59 2.46 17.07 -7.84
N GLN A 60 2.86 15.92 -8.40
CA GLN A 60 3.64 15.88 -9.64
C GLN A 60 2.81 16.18 -10.89
N GLY A 61 1.49 16.41 -10.77
CA GLY A 61 0.61 16.62 -11.92
C GLY A 61 0.56 15.41 -12.86
N ILE A 62 1.08 14.26 -12.41
CA ILE A 62 0.97 12.98 -13.10
C ILE A 62 -0.47 12.55 -12.89
N ALA A 63 -1.37 13.05 -13.73
CA ALA A 63 -2.71 12.51 -13.92
C ALA A 63 -2.51 11.11 -14.45
N ALA A 64 -2.29 10.15 -13.54
CA ALA A 64 -1.83 8.78 -13.76
C ALA A 64 -1.79 8.49 -15.24
N ALA A 65 -0.71 8.93 -15.92
CA ALA A 65 -0.52 8.53 -17.28
C ALA A 65 -0.66 7.02 -17.18
N SER A 66 -1.57 6.46 -17.97
CA SER A 66 -1.63 5.03 -18.20
C SER A 66 -0.22 4.64 -18.61
N ASP A 67 0.61 4.36 -17.61
CA ASP A 67 1.87 3.74 -17.82
C ASP A 67 1.43 2.33 -18.14
N SER A 68 1.22 2.18 -19.44
CA SER A 68 0.77 0.99 -20.13
C SER A 68 1.84 -0.10 -20.01
N SER A 69 2.78 0.03 -19.07
CA SER A 69 3.23 -1.08 -18.23
C SER A 69 2.11 -1.60 -17.32
N ALA A 70 0.98 -1.97 -17.95
CA ALA A 70 0.29 -3.23 -17.67
C ALA A 70 1.21 -4.43 -18.00
N ALA A 71 2.49 -4.34 -17.62
CA ALA A 71 3.30 -5.51 -17.42
C ALA A 71 2.74 -6.13 -16.13
N ASN A 72 2.31 -7.38 -16.21
CA ASN A 72 1.82 -8.21 -15.11
C ASN A 72 2.86 -8.44 -13.98
N GLY A 73 3.63 -7.42 -13.59
CA GLY A 73 4.75 -7.46 -12.66
C GLY A 73 5.24 -6.10 -12.13
N ALA A 74 4.59 -4.97 -12.45
CA ALA A 74 4.92 -3.69 -11.81
C ALA A 74 4.30 -3.61 -10.41
N LEU A 75 5.15 -3.56 -9.38
CA LEU A 75 4.71 -3.39 -7.99
C LEU A 75 3.99 -2.04 -7.84
N ASP A 76 2.81 -2.05 -7.21
CA ASP A 76 2.09 -0.84 -6.82
C ASP A 76 1.48 -1.03 -5.42
N VAL A 77 0.79 -0.01 -4.90
CA VAL A 77 0.19 -0.02 -3.56
C VAL A 77 -1.19 -0.68 -3.49
N ARG A 78 -1.77 -1.05 -4.64
CA ARG A 78 -3.09 -1.69 -4.73
C ARG A 78 -3.16 -3.01 -3.95
N ASP A 79 -2.19 -3.91 -4.15
CA ASP A 79 -2.19 -5.22 -3.50
C ASP A 79 -1.90 -5.12 -1.99
N PRO A 80 -0.95 -4.30 -1.51
CA PRO A 80 -0.83 -3.99 -0.10
C PRO A 80 -2.13 -3.50 0.55
N LEU A 81 -2.88 -2.60 -0.10
CA LEU A 81 -4.17 -2.11 0.41
C LEU A 81 -5.22 -3.23 0.47
N ARG A 82 -5.25 -4.17 -0.48
CA ARG A 82 -6.12 -5.34 -0.44
C ARG A 82 -5.80 -6.25 0.74
N VAL A 83 -4.51 -6.46 1.04
CA VAL A 83 -4.09 -7.25 2.21
C VAL A 83 -4.60 -6.59 3.50
N VAL A 84 -4.44 -5.28 3.66
CA VAL A 84 -5.00 -4.55 4.81
C VAL A 84 -6.51 -4.70 4.87
N GLY A 85 -7.20 -4.53 3.73
CA GLY A 85 -8.66 -4.66 3.63
C GLY A 85 -9.18 -6.04 4.07
N ALA A 86 -8.44 -7.10 3.73
CA ALA A 86 -8.84 -8.48 4.00
C ALA A 86 -8.44 -8.96 5.40
N ARG A 87 -7.31 -8.51 5.94
CA ARG A 87 -6.70 -9.08 7.17
C ARG A 87 -6.78 -8.18 8.39
N CYS A 88 -6.96 -6.86 8.23
CA CYS A 88 -7.02 -5.94 9.36
C CYS A 88 -8.38 -6.00 10.08
N THR A 89 -8.36 -6.28 11.39
CA THR A 89 -9.53 -6.32 12.27
C THR A 89 -9.94 -4.91 12.74
N ASN A 90 -8.97 -3.98 12.86
CA ASN A 90 -9.21 -2.59 13.22
C ASN A 90 -10.04 -1.88 12.12
N ALA A 91 -11.29 -1.57 12.45
CA ALA A 91 -12.26 -1.00 11.51
C ALA A 91 -11.82 0.36 10.93
N THR A 92 -11.10 1.17 11.70
CA THR A 92 -10.61 2.49 11.27
C THR A 92 -9.52 2.34 10.21
N ILE A 93 -8.53 1.48 10.47
CA ILE A 93 -7.42 1.23 9.52
C ILE A 93 -7.97 0.56 8.26
N ARG A 94 -8.82 -0.46 8.42
CA ARG A 94 -9.47 -1.15 7.31
C ARG A 94 -10.32 -0.20 6.46
N GLY A 95 -11.12 0.65 7.09
CA GLY A 95 -11.95 1.64 6.40
C GLY A 95 -11.13 2.60 5.55
N LYS A 96 -10.02 3.11 6.11
CA LYS A 96 -9.10 3.98 5.37
C LYS A 96 -8.43 3.24 4.19
N ALA A 97 -8.03 1.99 4.37
CA ALA A 97 -7.46 1.18 3.29
C ALA A 97 -8.45 0.98 2.13
N LEU A 98 -9.72 0.67 2.43
CA LEU A 98 -10.76 0.50 1.41
C LEU A 98 -11.08 1.81 0.67
N GLN A 99 -11.07 2.94 1.38
CA GLN A 99 -11.21 4.26 0.77
C GLN A 99 -10.05 4.56 -0.19
N LEU A 100 -8.81 4.30 0.20
CA LEU A 100 -7.66 4.50 -0.69
C LEU A 100 -7.71 3.54 -1.89
N LEU A 101 -8.16 2.30 -1.68
CA LEU A 101 -8.29 1.31 -2.75
C LEU A 101 -9.33 1.72 -3.80
N SER A 102 -10.41 2.39 -3.41
CA SER A 102 -11.39 2.92 -4.37
C SER A 102 -10.79 4.06 -5.20
N ILE A 103 -9.97 4.92 -4.61
CA ILE A 103 -9.24 5.99 -5.34
C ILE A 103 -8.26 5.39 -6.35
N VAL A 104 -7.55 4.33 -5.98
CA VAL A 104 -6.59 3.64 -6.86
C VAL A 104 -7.29 2.81 -7.95
N SER A 105 -8.49 2.28 -7.68
CA SER A 105 -9.22 1.41 -8.62
C SER A 105 -10.19 2.16 -9.55
N ALA A 106 -10.57 3.39 -9.21
CA ALA A 106 -11.43 4.24 -10.03
C ALA A 106 -10.65 5.09 -11.05
N ARG A 107 -9.32 4.95 -11.08
CA ARG A 107 -8.38 5.64 -11.96
C ARG A 107 -7.68 4.63 -12.85
#